data_AF-A0AAD7GWK9-F1
#
_entry.id   AF-A0AAD7GWK9-F1
#
_cell.length_a   1.000
_cell.length_b   1.000
_cell.length_c   1.000
_cell.angle_alpha   90.00
_cell.angle_beta   90.00
_cell.angle_gamma   90.00
#
_symmetry.space_group_name_H-M   'P 1'
#
loop_
_entity.id
_entity.type
_entity.pdbx_description
1 polymer ?
#
loop_
_entity_poly.entity_id
_entity_poly.type
_entity_poly.pdbx_seq_one_letter_code
_entity_poly.pdbx_strand_id
1 'polypeptide(L)'
;RRSRIVFDDFTSEPFEVDGGLDQGDPHSGISYLIYNSGLAAIPKPTNGEHGVIFVDDNTLITTGADFHVTHRKLRDIIQRP
;
A
#
# COMPACT_ATOMS: atom_id res chain seq x y z
N ARG A 1 -4.44 23.34 2.15
CA ARG A 1 -5.69 22.85 2.79
C ARG A 1 -5.52 23.00 4.28
N ARG A 2 -6.46 23.65 4.97
CA ARG A 2 -6.36 23.82 6.42
C ARG A 2 -7.27 22.83 7.17
N SER A 3 -6.67 21.97 7.98
CA SER A 3 -7.35 20.89 8.70
C SER A 3 -7.21 21.04 10.22
N ARG A 4 -8.08 20.37 10.97
CA ARG A 4 -7.97 20.18 12.42
C ARG A 4 -8.05 18.69 12.74
N ILE A 5 -7.38 18.27 13.80
CA ILE A 5 -7.55 16.93 14.38
C ILE A 5 -8.56 17.05 15.51
N VAL A 6 -9.59 16.20 15.50
CA VAL A 6 -10.61 16.12 16.55
C VAL A 6 -10.62 14.68 17.08
N PHE A 7 -10.40 14.51 18.39
CA PHE A 7 -10.45 13.22 19.07
C PHE A 7 -10.98 13.44 20.49
N ASP A 8 -12.07 12.76 20.85
CA ASP A 8 -12.79 12.93 22.13
C ASP A 8 -13.08 14.40 22.45
N ASP A 9 -12.44 14.95 23.48
CA ASP A 9 -12.54 16.34 23.93
C ASP A 9 -11.39 17.24 23.43
N PHE A 10 -10.45 16.68 22.67
CA PHE A 10 -9.34 17.42 22.07
C PHE A 10 -9.68 17.92 20.67
N THR A 11 -9.37 19.20 20.42
CA THR A 11 -9.37 19.81 19.08
C THR A 11 -8.09 20.58 18.87
N SER A 12 -7.33 20.24 17.82
CA SER A 12 -6.11 20.96 17.48
C SER A 12 -6.40 22.37 16.94
N GLU A 13 -5.41 23.26 17.03
CA GLU A 13 -5.38 24.45 16.18
C GLU A 13 -5.35 24.05 14.70
N PRO A 14 -5.91 24.87 13.79
CA PRO A 14 -5.94 24.53 12.38
C PRO A 14 -4.57 24.75 11.73
N PHE A 15 -4.10 23.75 11.00
CA PHE A 15 -2.79 23.70 10.34
C PHE A 15 -2.92 23.35 8.85
N GLU A 16 -1.92 23.71 8.05
CA GLU A 16 -1.87 23.31 6.64
C GLU A 16 -1.40 21.85 6.52
N VAL A 17 -2.07 21.09 5.64
CA VAL A 17 -1.64 19.75 5.27
C VAL A 17 -0.86 19.83 3.96
N ASP A 18 0.45 19.62 4.05
CA ASP A 18 1.38 19.80 2.92
C ASP A 18 1.46 18.58 1.98
N GLY A 19 0.86 17.45 2.33
CA GLY A 19 0.93 16.23 1.51
C GLY A 19 -0.08 15.16 1.86
N GLY A 20 -0.11 14.12 1.04
CA GLY A 20 -1.07 13.03 1.11
C GLY A 20 -2.35 13.29 0.31
N LEU A 21 -3.29 12.36 0.43
CA LEU A 21 -4.59 12.43 -0.24
C LEU A 21 -5.69 12.61 0.81
N ASP A 22 -6.76 13.26 0.40
CA ASP A 22 -7.86 13.62 1.26
C ASP A 22 -8.84 12.45 1.39
N GLN A 23 -9.09 11.98 2.62
CA GLN A 23 -10.15 11.01 2.84
C GLN A 23 -11.51 11.67 2.56
N GLY A 24 -12.34 11.01 1.76
CA GLY A 24 -13.65 11.52 1.34
C GLY A 24 -13.64 12.41 0.09
N ASP A 25 -12.46 12.76 -0.43
CA ASP A 25 -12.36 13.35 -1.77
C ASP A 25 -12.56 12.24 -2.83
N PRO A 26 -13.51 12.40 -3.77
CA PRO A 26 -13.78 11.39 -4.80
C PRO A 26 -12.58 11.10 -5.71
N HIS A 27 -11.62 12.00 -5.85
CA HIS A 27 -10.42 11.81 -6.67
C HIS A 27 -9.31 11.07 -5.92
N SER A 28 -9.28 11.13 -4.58
CA SER A 28 -8.23 10.51 -3.78
C SER A 28 -8.11 9.00 -4.02
N GLY A 29 -9.24 8.28 -4.12
CA GLY A 29 -9.22 6.83 -4.31
C GLY A 29 -8.51 6.42 -5.61
N ILE A 30 -8.86 7.04 -6.74
CA ILE A 30 -8.24 6.71 -8.03
C ILE A 30 -6.77 7.18 -8.08
N SER A 31 -6.46 8.36 -7.54
CA SER A 31 -5.08 8.84 -7.46
C SER A 31 -4.20 7.92 -6.62
N TYR A 32 -4.73 7.35 -5.53
CA TYR A 32 -4.02 6.39 -4.70
C TYR A 32 -3.73 5.09 -5.43
N LEU A 33 -4.69 4.57 -6.20
CA LEU A 33 -4.50 3.37 -7.02
C LEU A 33 -3.46 3.58 -8.13
N ILE A 34 -3.46 4.75 -8.79
CA ILE A 34 -2.46 5.10 -9.81
C ILE A 34 -1.07 5.23 -9.18
N TYR A 35 -0.96 5.92 -8.05
CA TYR A 35 0.29 6.07 -7.31
C TYR A 35 0.89 4.71 -6.93
N ASN A 36 0.05 3.80 -6.41
CA ASN A 36 0.47 2.46 -6.00
C ASN A 36 0.47 1.41 -7.13
N SER A 37 0.18 1.79 -8.38
CA SER A 37 0.04 0.82 -9.48
C SER A 37 1.30 0.00 -9.75
N GLY A 38 2.48 0.54 -9.43
CA GLY A 38 3.75 -0.17 -9.53
C GLY A 38 3.82 -1.42 -8.65
N LEU A 39 3.08 -1.47 -7.53
CA LEU A 39 3.04 -2.64 -6.65
C LEU A 39 2.51 -3.90 -7.37
N ALA A 40 1.63 -3.73 -8.36
CA ALA A 40 1.11 -4.83 -9.17
C ALA A 40 2.18 -5.48 -10.07
N ALA A 41 3.29 -4.78 -10.33
CA ALA A 41 4.40 -5.26 -11.16
C ALA A 41 5.52 -5.96 -10.36
N ILE A 42 5.49 -5.90 -9.02
CA ILE A 42 6.53 -6.50 -8.16
C ILE A 42 6.55 -8.04 -8.24
N PRO A 43 5.40 -8.75 -8.16
CA PRO A 43 5.38 -10.20 -8.28
C PRO A 43 5.77 -10.63 -9.70
N LYS A 44 6.60 -11.67 -9.81
CA LYS A 44 6.98 -12.28 -11.09
C LYS A 44 6.22 -13.60 -11.28
N PRO A 45 5.19 -13.65 -12.17
CA PRO A 45 4.42 -14.88 -12.39
C PRO A 45 5.27 -16.05 -12.88
N THR A 46 6.34 -15.78 -13.63
CA THR A 46 7.31 -16.79 -14.09
C THR A 46 8.04 -17.49 -12.94
N ASN A 47 8.08 -16.86 -11.76
CA ASN A 47 8.62 -17.44 -10.54
C ASN A 47 7.53 -18.02 -9.63
N GLY A 48 6.27 -18.13 -10.07
CA GLY A 48 5.16 -18.57 -9.20
C GLY A 48 4.85 -17.57 -8.08
N GLU A 49 4.98 -16.28 -8.37
CA GLU A 49 4.66 -15.17 -7.48
C GLU A 49 3.42 -14.45 -8.00
N HIS A 50 2.52 -14.05 -7.09
CA HIS A 50 1.28 -13.35 -7.42
C HIS A 50 1.05 -12.22 -6.43
N GLY A 51 0.24 -11.24 -6.84
CA GLY A 51 -0.17 -10.14 -5.97
C GLY A 51 -1.59 -9.72 -6.24
N VAL A 52 -2.27 -9.25 -5.19
CA VAL A 52 -3.57 -8.59 -5.26
C VAL A 52 -3.41 -7.23 -4.59
N ILE A 53 -3.65 -6.17 -5.36
CA ILE A 53 -3.56 -4.78 -4.92
C ILE A 53 -4.98 -4.27 -4.74
N PHE A 54 -5.32 -3.82 -3.53
CA PHE A 54 -6.66 -3.34 -3.22
C PHE A 54 -6.58 -2.15 -2.27
N VAL A 55 -6.60 -0.95 -2.85
CA VAL A 55 -6.48 0.30 -2.09
C VAL A 55 -5.28 0.19 -1.14
N ASP A 56 -5.50 0.24 0.18
CA ASP A 56 -4.51 0.18 1.24
C ASP A 56 -3.97 -1.25 1.52
N ASP A 57 -4.70 -2.28 1.13
CA ASP A 57 -4.32 -3.68 1.35
C ASP A 57 -3.64 -4.30 0.12
N ASN A 58 -2.44 -4.84 0.33
CA ASN A 58 -1.67 -5.52 -0.71
C ASN A 58 -1.30 -6.93 -0.25
N THR A 59 -1.77 -7.94 -0.98
CA THR A 59 -1.46 -9.34 -0.71
C THR A 59 -0.40 -9.83 -1.68
N LEU A 60 0.68 -10.43 -1.17
CA LEU A 60 1.73 -11.09 -1.95
C LEU A 60 1.73 -12.59 -1.66
N ILE A 61 1.75 -13.39 -2.72
CA ILE A 61 1.65 -14.86 -2.65
C ILE A 61 2.82 -15.46 -3.41
N THR A 62 3.46 -16.49 -2.83
CA THR A 62 4.49 -17.27 -3.52
C THR A 62 4.50 -18.71 -3.04
N THR A 63 4.99 -19.62 -3.88
CA THR A 63 5.12 -21.04 -3.56
C THR A 63 6.57 -21.51 -3.70
N GLY A 64 6.97 -22.51 -2.91
CA GLY A 64 8.31 -23.09 -2.95
C GLY A 64 8.29 -24.56 -2.56
N ALA A 65 9.39 -25.27 -2.82
CA ALA A 65 9.49 -26.70 -2.52
C ALA A 65 9.39 -27.02 -1.02
N ASP A 66 9.80 -26.07 -0.18
CA ASP A 66 9.73 -26.16 1.27
C ASP A 66 9.52 -24.76 1.91
N PHE A 67 9.40 -24.74 3.23
CA PHE A 67 9.26 -23.53 4.02
C PHE A 67 10.40 -22.52 3.78
N HIS A 68 11.65 -22.98 3.75
CA HIS A 68 12.81 -22.10 3.61
C HIS A 68 12.88 -21.47 2.22
N VAL A 69 12.58 -22.22 1.17
CA VAL A 69 12.47 -21.71 -0.19
C VAL A 69 11.36 -20.66 -0.27
N THR A 70 10.17 -20.98 0.25
CA THR A 70 9.01 -20.09 0.22
C THR A 70 9.29 -18.80 0.99
N HIS A 71 9.84 -18.90 2.19
CA HIS A 71 10.19 -17.75 3.02
C HIS A 71 11.25 -16.84 2.35
N ARG A 72 12.28 -17.44 1.73
CA ARG A 72 13.28 -16.66 0.97
C ARG A 72 12.65 -15.90 -0.20
N LYS A 73 11.76 -16.55 -0.95
CA LYS A 73 11.03 -15.89 -2.06
C LYS A 73 10.16 -14.75 -1.54
N LEU A 74 9.41 -14.97 -0.45
CA LEU A 74 8.56 -13.93 0.14
C LEU A 74 9.39 -12.71 0.58
N ARG A 75 10.51 -12.95 1.27
CA ARG A 75 11.44 -11.89 1.67
C ARG A 75 11.98 -11.12 0.47
N ASP A 76 12.34 -11.83 -0.59
CA ASP A 76 12.84 -11.21 -1.82
C ASP A 76 11.78 -10.33 -2.48
N ILE A 77 10.52 -10.78 -2.60
CA ILE A 77 9.42 -9.98 -3.14
C ILE A 77 9.24 -8.66 -2.35
N ILE A 78 9.24 -8.73 -1.01
CA ILE A 78 9.05 -7.56 -0.12
C ILE A 78 10.19 -6.54 -0.21
N GLN A 79 11.40 -6.97 -0.61
CA GLN A 79 12.58 -6.10 -0.69
C GLN A 79 12.81 -5.49 -2.08
N ARG A 80 11.99 -5.86 -3.07
CA ARG A 80 12.08 -5.28 -4.42
C ARG A 80 11.44 -3.89 -4.45
N PRO A 81 12.03 -2.95 -5.21
CA PRO A 81 11.50 -1.59 -5.36
C PRO A 81 10.17 -1.55 -6.09
#